data_AF-A0A3Q2YD35-F1
#
_entry.id   AF-A0A3Q2YD35-F1
#
_cell.length_a   1.000
_cell.length_b   1.000
_cell.length_c   1.000
_cell.angle_alpha   90.00
_cell.angle_beta   90.00
_cell.angle_gamma   90.00
#
_symmetry.space_group_name_H-M   'P 1'
#
loop_
_entity.id
_entity.type
_entity.pdbx_description
1 polymer ?
#
loop_
_entity_poly.entity_id
_entity_poly.type
_entity_poly.pdbx_seq_one_letter_code
_entity_poly.pdbx_strand_id
1 'polypeptide(L)' 'MATFISVPLKKSSEVDLVKPLSKYVTSTYPAGEEQAEYIRAVEELNKLRRNALGRPLDKHESCLESLLR' A
#
# COMPACT_ATOMS: atom_id res chain seq x y z
N MET A 1 0.62 28.76 25.98
CA MET A 1 -0.25 28.52 24.81
C MET A 1 0.51 27.61 23.86
N ALA A 2 -0.03 26.46 23.47
CA ALA A 2 0.66 25.55 22.54
C ALA A 2 0.36 25.99 21.09
N THR A 3 1.34 26.61 20.43
CA THR A 3 1.25 27.05 19.03
C THR A 3 2.18 26.19 18.19
N PHE A 4 1.76 24.95 17.92
CA PHE A 4 2.45 24.08 16.97
C PHE A 4 1.63 23.99 15.69
N ILE A 5 2.33 24.07 14.56
CA ILE A 5 1.74 23.90 13.23
C ILE A 5 1.68 22.41 12.94
N SER A 6 0.56 21.95 12.38
CA SER A 6 0.42 20.60 11.86
C SER A 6 -0.21 20.65 10.47
N VAL A 7 0.08 19.64 9.66
CA VAL A 7 -0.41 19.54 8.27
C VAL A 7 -1.43 18.41 8.18
N PRO A 8 -2.60 18.63 7.57
CA PRO A 8 -3.59 17.58 7.37
C PRO A 8 -3.11 16.57 6.30
N LEU A 9 -3.52 15.32 6.47
CA LEU A 9 -3.24 14.26 5.50
C LEU A 9 -4.01 14.48 4.19
N LYS A 10 -3.37 14.14 3.06
CA LYS A 10 -4.01 14.15 1.74
C LYS A 10 -5.00 13.00 1.62
N LYS A 11 -6.15 13.26 1.00
CA LYS A 11 -7.13 12.21 0.63
C LYS A 11 -6.71 11.54 -0.67
N SER A 12 -6.92 10.23 -0.76
CA SER A 12 -6.60 9.43 -1.94
C SER A 12 -7.80 8.55 -2.31
N SER A 13 -8.02 8.34 -3.60
CA SER A 13 -9.01 7.38 -4.09
C SER A 13 -8.51 5.95 -3.97
N GLU A 14 -9.43 4.99 -3.85
CA GLU A 14 -9.09 3.58 -3.96
C GLU A 14 -8.56 3.29 -5.38
N VAL A 15 -7.52 2.47 -5.46
CA VAL A 15 -6.86 2.08 -6.72
C VAL A 15 -6.54 0.60 -6.61
N ASP A 16 -6.78 -0.12 -7.70
CA ASP A 16 -6.41 -1.52 -7.84
C ASP A 16 -4.96 -1.62 -8.35
N LEU A 17 -4.03 -1.90 -7.45
CA LEU A 17 -2.63 -2.13 -7.81
C LEU A 17 -2.39 -3.54 -8.35
N VAL A 18 -3.28 -4.50 -8.07
CA VAL A 18 -3.04 -5.92 -8.37
C VAL A 18 -3.07 -6.15 -9.87
N LYS A 19 -4.12 -5.69 -10.56
CA LYS A 19 -4.26 -5.91 -12.02
C LYS A 19 -3.04 -5.47 -12.84
N PRO A 20 -2.57 -4.21 -12.76
CA PRO A 20 -1.46 -3.77 -13.60
C PRO A 20 -0.14 -4.44 -13.24
N LEU A 21 0.14 -4.65 -11.95
CA LEU A 21 1.39 -5.25 -11.49
C LEU A 21 1.44 -6.75 -11.75
N SER A 22 0.36 -7.49 -11.47
CA SER A 22 0.29 -8.92 -11.80
C SER A 22 0.43 -9.15 -13.30
N LYS A 23 -0.17 -8.30 -14.15
CA LYS A 23 0.04 -8.36 -15.60
C LYS A 23 1.52 -8.21 -15.99
N TYR A 24 2.23 -7.29 -15.36
CA TYR A 24 3.66 -7.09 -15.59
C TYR A 24 4.49 -8.30 -15.13
N VAL A 25 4.22 -8.82 -13.93
CA VAL A 25 4.91 -10.01 -13.39
C VAL A 25 4.70 -11.21 -14.31
N THR A 26 3.46 -11.48 -14.74
CA THR A 26 3.17 -12.59 -15.65
C THR A 26 3.85 -12.44 -17.00
N SER A 27 4.04 -11.21 -17.48
CA SER A 27 4.74 -10.95 -18.74
C SER A 27 6.26 -11.05 -18.63
N THR A 28 6.83 -10.93 -17.43
CA THR A 28 8.28 -10.81 -17.22
C THR A 28 8.90 -12.12 -16.74
N TYR A 29 8.20 -12.84 -15.87
CA TYR A 29 8.70 -14.07 -15.27
C TYR A 29 8.00 -15.28 -15.88
N PRO A 30 8.71 -16.39 -16.11
CA PRO A 30 8.09 -17.63 -16.56
C PRO A 30 7.09 -18.16 -15.52
N ALA A 31 6.09 -18.90 -15.97
CA ALA A 31 5.12 -19.52 -15.08
C ALA A 31 5.83 -20.53 -14.16
N GLY A 32 5.63 -20.36 -12.84
CA GLY A 32 6.30 -21.16 -11.82
C GLY A 32 5.96 -20.68 -10.42
N GLU A 33 6.57 -21.31 -9.42
CA GLU A 33 6.36 -21.00 -8.00
C GLU A 33 6.78 -19.56 -7.64
N GLU A 34 7.91 -19.12 -8.18
CA GLU A 34 8.45 -17.77 -7.97
C GLU A 34 7.51 -16.68 -8.52
N GLN A 35 6.95 -16.88 -9.71
CA GLN A 35 5.95 -15.97 -10.27
C GLN A 35 4.70 -15.90 -9.40
N ALA A 36 4.24 -17.04 -8.87
CA ALA A 36 3.08 -17.08 -7.97
C ALA A 36 3.38 -16.36 -6.64
N GLU A 37 4.60 -16.45 -6.12
CA GLU A 37 5.04 -15.71 -4.94
C GLU A 37 5.04 -14.19 -5.18
N TYR A 38 5.54 -13.74 -6.32
CA TYR A 38 5.48 -12.33 -6.70
C TYR A 38 4.05 -11.80 -6.83
N ILE A 39 3.14 -12.59 -7.41
CA ILE A 39 1.72 -12.20 -7.49
C ILE A 39 1.10 -12.10 -6.09
N ARG A 40 1.40 -13.02 -5.18
CA ARG A 40 0.96 -12.91 -3.77
C ARG A 40 1.52 -11.67 -3.08
N ALA A 41 2.79 -11.33 -3.33
CA ALA A 41 3.39 -10.12 -2.78
C ALA A 41 2.70 -8.84 -3.30
N VAL A 42 2.30 -8.83 -4.57
CA VAL A 42 1.52 -7.73 -5.16
C VAL A 42 0.14 -7.59 -4.49
N GLU A 43 -0.51 -8.69 -4.13
CA GLU A 43 -1.77 -8.66 -3.38
C GLU A 43 -1.59 -8.09 -1.98
N GLU A 44 -0.53 -8.48 -1.27
CA GLU A 44 -0.20 -7.93 0.05
C GLU A 44 0.15 -6.43 -0.02
N LEU A 45 0.85 -5.98 -1.07
CA LEU A 45 1.09 -4.56 -1.31
C LEU A 45 -0.21 -3.77 -1.49
N ASN A 46 -1.16 -4.33 -2.23
CA ASN A 46 -2.47 -3.69 -2.40
C ASN A 46 -3.24 -3.58 -1.07
N LYS A 47 -3.16 -4.62 -0.23
CA LYS A 47 -3.73 -4.58 1.15
C LYS A 47 -3.02 -3.52 2.00
N LEU A 48 -1.69 -3.45 1.95
CA LEU A 48 -0.90 -2.45 2.68
C LEU A 48 -1.32 -1.02 2.30
N ARG A 49 -1.43 -0.71 1.00
CA ARG A 49 -1.90 0.59 0.52
C ARG A 49 -3.29 0.94 1.06
N ARG A 50 -4.22 -0.03 1.02
CA ARG A 50 -5.58 0.17 1.56
C ARG A 50 -5.56 0.45 3.05
N ASN A 51 -4.73 -0.24 3.82
CA ASN A 51 -4.62 -0.03 5.27
C ASN A 51 -3.96 1.32 5.62
N ALA A 52 -2.97 1.73 4.84
CA ALA A 52 -2.21 2.96 5.05
C ALA A 52 -2.98 4.22 4.59
N LEU A 53 -3.80 4.14 3.54
CA LEU A 53 -4.43 5.32 2.93
C LEU A 53 -5.97 5.26 2.86
N GLY A 54 -6.57 4.08 2.99
CA GLY A 54 -8.00 3.85 2.77
C GLY A 54 -8.89 4.11 3.98
N ARG A 55 -8.30 4.44 5.13
CA ARG A 55 -9.02 4.82 6.36
C ARG A 55 -8.42 6.07 6.98
N PRO A 56 -9.19 6.85 7.74
CA PRO A 56 -8.63 7.88 8.61
C PRO A 56 -7.58 7.25 9.53
N LEU A 57 -6.40 7.86 9.60
CA LEU A 57 -5.32 7.39 10.46
C LEU A 57 -5.39 8.09 11.81
N ASP A 58 -5.26 7.30 12.86
CA ASP A 58 -5.10 7.82 14.22
C ASP A 58 -3.69 8.40 14.39
N LYS A 59 -3.54 9.37 15.30
CA LYS A 59 -2.25 10.00 15.62
C LYS A 59 -1.40 9.11 16.54
N HIS A 60 -1.25 7.84 16.16
CA HIS A 60 -0.45 6.84 16.88
C HIS A 60 0.71 6.37 16.01
N GLU A 61 1.83 6.03 16.64
CA GLU A 61 3.07 5.62 15.97
C GLU A 61 2.85 4.41 15.05
N SER A 62 2.03 3.44 15.46
CA SER A 62 1.68 2.28 14.61
C SER A 62 1.02 2.65 13.27
N CYS A 63 0.25 3.75 13.22
CA CYS A 63 -0.32 4.25 11.97
C CYS A 63 0.74 4.93 11.10
N LEU A 64 1.71 5.60 11.73
CA LEU A 64 2.85 6.19 11.04
C LEU A 64 3.78 5.11 10.46
N GLU A 65 4.07 4.05 11.22
CA GLU A 65 4.85 2.90 10.75
C GLU A 65 4.20 2.25 9.52
N SER A 66 2.87 2.13 9.48
CA SER A 66 2.16 1.63 8.30
C SER A 66 2.26 2.54 7.07
N LEU A 67 2.49 3.85 7.25
CA LEU A 67 2.74 4.79 6.15
C LEU A 67 4.20 4.76 5.68
N LEU A 68 5.14 4.44 6.57
CA LEU A 68 6.58 4.44 6.30
C LEU A 68 7.09 3.11 5.75
N ARG A 69 6.40 2.00 6.04
CA ARG A 69 6.72 0.65 5.56
C ARG A 69 6.48 0.47 4.07
#